data_AF-A0A9P9DND5-F1
#
_entry.id   AF-A0A9P9DND5-F1
#
_cell.length_a   1.000
_cell.length_b   1.000
_cell.length_c   1.000
_cell.angle_alpha   90.00
_cell.angle_beta   90.00
_cell.angle_gamma   90.00
#
_symmetry.space_group_name_H-M   'P 1'
#
loop_
_entity.id
_entity.type
_entity.pdbx_description
1 polymer ?
#
loop_
_entity_poly.entity_id
_entity_poly.type
_entity_poly.pdbx_seq_one_letter_code
_entity_poly.pdbx_strand_id
1 'polypeptide(L)'
;MPSTVPAPKDHSGRTSTKAVTTETYFWYTATDGTQQIVTTSDGTRPEQHNCYTFNKSRFAHDPYPTSFPSGSVWPPRVTEDLLCALGEECFDCVGNHHFTRYRCYDPHCSHTLAKWQLSTDGWEHGIEIRKTADRGYGAYTRRAFKAGTILGWYCGEIKHLYSTDPADYFMQIELGAILPADEAHPGLEHAVIVDAADRGNWTRFINHSCSSYTQYRVKRVGNVRIMAIEVVRDIPKGAEITVNYGPEYYSAKSEKVCMCGAGNCVSNRRRKNRY
;
A
#
# COMPACT_ATOMS: atom_id res chain seq x y z
N MET A 1 -23.80 -55.58 -44.29
CA MET A 1 -24.62 -55.11 -43.16
C MET A 1 -23.68 -54.69 -42.04
N PRO A 2 -23.28 -53.41 -41.95
CA PRO A 2 -22.33 -52.97 -40.94
C PRO A 2 -23.02 -52.81 -39.59
N SER A 3 -22.43 -53.45 -38.58
CA SER A 3 -22.86 -53.39 -37.18
C SER A 3 -22.46 -52.05 -36.55
N THR A 4 -23.44 -51.38 -35.96
CA THR A 4 -23.37 -50.07 -35.32
C THR A 4 -22.64 -50.13 -33.98
N VAL A 5 -21.54 -49.38 -33.83
CA VAL A 5 -20.91 -49.08 -32.53
C VAL A 5 -21.62 -47.85 -31.93
N PRO A 6 -22.10 -47.86 -30.68
CA PRO A 6 -22.64 -46.66 -30.04
C PRO A 6 -21.49 -45.76 -29.54
N ALA A 7 -21.61 -44.46 -29.79
CA ALA A 7 -20.71 -43.43 -29.27
C ALA A 7 -20.74 -43.36 -27.72
N PRO A 8 -19.62 -42.99 -27.06
CA PRO A 8 -19.60 -42.84 -25.61
C PRO A 8 -20.43 -41.62 -25.19
N LYS A 9 -21.24 -41.82 -24.13
CA LYS A 9 -22.07 -40.77 -23.52
C LYS A 9 -21.16 -39.72 -22.88
N ASP A 10 -21.33 -38.49 -23.34
CA ASP A 10 -20.72 -37.29 -22.77
C ASP A 10 -21.29 -37.08 -21.35
N HIS A 11 -20.47 -37.35 -20.34
CA HIS A 11 -20.76 -36.97 -18.96
C HIS A 11 -20.42 -35.49 -18.80
N SER A 12 -21.31 -34.61 -19.26
CA SER A 12 -21.30 -33.20 -18.91
C SER A 12 -21.69 -33.04 -17.43
N GLY A 13 -20.78 -33.43 -16.54
CA GLY A 13 -20.80 -33.07 -15.13
C GLY A 13 -20.61 -31.57 -15.05
N ARG A 14 -21.73 -30.86 -14.89
CA ARG A 14 -21.77 -29.42 -14.63
C ARG A 14 -21.06 -29.17 -13.29
N THR A 15 -19.75 -28.99 -13.31
CA THR A 15 -18.99 -28.50 -12.17
C THR A 15 -19.45 -27.08 -11.91
N SER A 16 -20.37 -26.97 -10.95
CA SER A 16 -20.71 -25.72 -10.30
C SER A 16 -19.42 -25.18 -9.69
N THR A 17 -18.74 -24.28 -10.40
CA THR A 17 -17.77 -23.38 -9.80
C THR A 17 -18.56 -22.42 -8.93
N LYS A 18 -18.90 -22.85 -7.72
CA LYS A 18 -19.24 -21.91 -6.66
C LYS A 18 -17.99 -21.05 -6.49
N ALA A 19 -18.07 -19.80 -6.96
CA ALA A 19 -17.10 -18.79 -6.61
C ALA A 19 -17.02 -18.79 -5.07
N VAL A 20 -15.90 -19.26 -4.53
CA VAL A 20 -15.61 -19.06 -3.12
C VAL A 20 -15.30 -17.57 -3.00
N THR A 21 -16.33 -16.78 -2.71
CA THR A 21 -16.13 -15.45 -2.16
C THR A 21 -15.56 -15.66 -0.76
N THR A 22 -14.26 -15.93 -0.67
CA THR A 22 -13.56 -15.84 0.61
C THR A 22 -13.59 -14.37 0.96
N GLU A 23 -14.49 -13.96 1.85
CA GLU A 23 -14.38 -12.66 2.50
C GLU A 23 -13.01 -12.61 3.18
N THR A 24 -12.06 -11.87 2.58
CA THR A 24 -10.68 -11.78 3.07
C THR A 24 -10.66 -10.73 4.17
N TYR A 25 -10.93 -11.17 5.39
CA TYR A 25 -10.79 -10.35 6.60
C TYR A 25 -9.35 -10.36 7.09
N PHE A 26 -8.95 -9.29 7.76
CA PHE A 26 -7.71 -9.28 8.52
C PHE A 26 -7.89 -10.00 9.86
N TRP A 27 -7.03 -10.97 10.11
CA TRP A 27 -6.88 -11.62 11.41
C TRP A 27 -5.78 -10.94 12.22
N TYR A 28 -5.98 -10.84 13.53
CA TYR A 28 -4.97 -10.37 14.45
C TYR A 28 -4.84 -11.29 15.66
N THR A 29 -3.65 -11.32 16.23
CA THR A 29 -3.37 -11.98 17.51
C THR A 29 -3.73 -11.04 18.66
N ALA A 30 -4.70 -11.42 19.48
CA ALA A 30 -5.10 -10.70 20.67
C ALA A 30 -4.07 -10.85 21.80
N THR A 31 -4.23 -10.08 22.88
CA THR A 31 -3.29 -10.07 24.02
C THR A 31 -3.23 -11.40 24.78
N ASP A 32 -4.28 -12.20 24.70
CA ASP A 32 -4.35 -13.56 25.24
C ASP A 32 -3.82 -14.63 24.26
N GLY A 33 -3.35 -14.23 23.07
CA GLY A 33 -2.84 -15.11 22.03
C GLY A 33 -3.91 -15.67 21.06
N THR A 34 -5.19 -15.37 21.28
CA THR A 34 -6.27 -15.83 20.38
C THR A 34 -6.26 -15.10 19.04
N GLN A 35 -6.71 -15.78 17.97
CA GLN A 35 -6.93 -15.15 16.67
C GLN A 35 -8.33 -14.55 16.62
N GLN A 36 -8.42 -13.28 16.22
CA GLN A 36 -9.67 -12.55 16.10
C GLN A 36 -9.70 -11.74 14.80
N ILE A 37 -10.89 -11.38 14.34
CA ILE A 37 -11.06 -10.53 13.15
C ILE A 37 -10.93 -9.07 13.55
N VAL A 38 -10.17 -8.30 12.77
CA VAL A 38 -10.04 -6.86 12.94
C VAL A 38 -11.40 -6.18 12.76
N THR A 39 -11.74 -5.32 13.71
CA THR A 39 -12.84 -4.36 13.62
C THR A 39 -12.33 -2.94 13.86
N THR A 40 -12.92 -1.98 13.15
CA THR A 40 -12.74 -0.53 13.34
C THR A 40 -13.58 -0.04 14.54
N SER A 41 -13.39 1.23 14.91
CA SER A 41 -14.10 1.86 16.03
C SER A 41 -15.62 1.97 15.82
N ASP A 42 -16.08 2.05 14.57
CA ASP A 42 -17.50 2.07 14.20
C ASP A 42 -18.08 0.66 14.00
N GLY A 43 -17.30 -0.39 14.29
CA GLY A 43 -17.73 -1.78 14.21
C GLY A 43 -17.67 -2.38 12.80
N THR A 44 -17.20 -1.63 11.80
CA THR A 44 -16.99 -2.15 10.45
C THR A 44 -15.72 -3.03 10.37
N ARG A 45 -15.59 -3.77 9.27
CA ARG A 45 -14.46 -4.66 9.02
C ARG A 45 -13.77 -4.22 7.74
N PRO A 46 -12.49 -3.80 7.78
CA PRO A 46 -11.77 -3.45 6.58
C PRO A 46 -11.53 -4.71 5.74
N GLU A 47 -11.71 -4.58 4.43
CA GLU A 47 -11.54 -5.66 3.47
C GLU A 47 -10.06 -5.75 3.02
N GLN A 48 -9.50 -6.96 2.98
CA GLN A 48 -8.15 -7.20 2.51
C GLN A 48 -8.12 -7.25 0.97
N HIS A 49 -7.73 -6.13 0.39
CA HIS A 49 -7.58 -5.88 -1.04
C HIS A 49 -6.14 -5.44 -1.33
N ASN A 50 -5.34 -6.36 -1.89
CA ASN A 50 -3.94 -6.11 -2.21
C ASN A 50 -3.75 -5.48 -3.60
N CYS A 51 -4.53 -4.45 -3.90
CA CYS A 51 -4.49 -3.73 -5.17
C CYS A 51 -4.82 -2.25 -4.99
N TYR A 52 -4.46 -1.47 -6.00
CA TYR A 52 -5.03 -0.13 -6.17
C TYR A 52 -6.37 -0.24 -6.90
N THR A 53 -7.34 0.53 -6.45
CA THR A 53 -8.63 0.72 -7.14
C THR A 53 -8.88 2.20 -7.32
N PHE A 54 -9.77 2.60 -8.22
CA PHE A 54 -10.22 3.98 -8.31
C PHE A 54 -11.56 4.05 -9.01
N ASN A 55 -12.33 5.10 -8.73
CA ASN A 55 -13.58 5.35 -9.43
C ASN A 55 -13.33 6.16 -10.71
N LYS A 56 -13.38 5.49 -11.87
CA LYS A 56 -13.17 6.10 -13.20
C LYS A 56 -14.06 7.32 -13.45
N SER A 57 -15.31 7.32 -12.96
CA SER A 57 -16.22 8.44 -13.19
C SER A 57 -15.76 9.71 -12.48
N ARG A 58 -14.98 9.60 -11.39
CA ARG A 58 -14.41 10.74 -10.68
C ARG A 58 -13.28 11.42 -11.45
N PHE A 59 -12.68 10.74 -12.43
CA PHE A 59 -11.62 11.29 -13.28
C PHE A 59 -12.07 11.60 -14.71
N ALA A 60 -13.32 11.25 -15.06
CA ALA A 60 -13.82 11.33 -16.45
C ALA A 60 -13.91 12.77 -16.99
N HIS A 61 -14.00 13.76 -16.09
CA HIS A 61 -14.16 15.17 -16.44
C HIS A 61 -12.94 16.02 -16.08
N ASP A 62 -11.88 15.41 -15.56
CA ASP A 62 -10.68 16.14 -15.19
C ASP A 62 -9.92 16.59 -16.45
N PRO A 63 -9.32 17.80 -16.43
CA PRO A 63 -8.46 18.23 -17.50
C PRO A 63 -7.24 17.30 -17.62
N TYR A 64 -6.67 17.21 -18.82
CA TYR A 64 -5.43 16.48 -19.05
C TYR A 64 -4.31 17.02 -18.14
N PRO A 65 -3.60 16.16 -17.37
CA PRO A 65 -2.52 16.60 -16.49
C PRO A 65 -1.36 17.15 -17.30
N THR A 66 -0.98 18.41 -17.07
CA THR A 66 0.13 19.04 -17.81
C THR A 66 1.48 18.37 -17.54
N SER A 67 1.61 17.66 -16.42
CA SER A 67 2.80 16.91 -16.03
C SER A 67 2.93 15.53 -16.72
N PHE A 68 1.95 15.13 -17.54
CA PHE A 68 1.97 13.85 -18.25
C PHE A 68 2.51 14.00 -19.68
N PRO A 69 3.25 13.02 -20.22
CA PRO A 69 3.74 13.05 -21.60
C PRO A 69 2.59 13.06 -22.61
N SER A 70 2.68 13.94 -23.61
CA SER A 70 1.70 14.02 -24.70
C SER A 70 1.39 12.63 -25.28
N GLY A 71 0.09 12.32 -25.41
CA GLY A 71 -0.38 11.02 -25.88
C GLY A 71 -0.63 9.98 -24.78
N SER A 72 -0.33 10.28 -23.51
CA SER A 72 -0.77 9.46 -22.37
C SER A 72 -2.29 9.32 -22.34
N VAL A 73 -2.78 8.18 -21.84
CA VAL A 73 -4.20 7.87 -21.76
C VAL A 73 -4.87 8.75 -20.71
N TRP A 74 -5.81 9.62 -21.13
CA TRP A 74 -6.63 10.41 -20.24
C TRP A 74 -8.05 10.58 -20.82
N PRO A 75 -9.14 10.40 -20.04
CA PRO A 75 -9.15 10.04 -18.62
C PRO A 75 -8.63 8.61 -18.35
N PRO A 76 -8.11 8.33 -17.14
CA PRO A 76 -7.49 7.05 -16.82
C PRO A 76 -8.53 5.91 -16.84
N ARG A 77 -8.17 4.79 -17.47
CA ARG A 77 -9.03 3.60 -17.60
C ARG A 77 -8.60 2.48 -16.65
N VAL A 78 -7.32 2.43 -16.33
CA VAL A 78 -6.70 1.50 -15.38
C VAL A 78 -5.73 2.26 -14.48
N THR A 79 -5.31 1.65 -13.37
CA THR A 79 -4.41 2.30 -12.41
C THR A 79 -3.08 2.67 -13.05
N GLU A 80 -2.59 1.86 -13.98
CA GLU A 80 -1.37 2.07 -14.76
C GLU A 80 -1.41 3.40 -15.54
N ASP A 81 -2.58 3.82 -16.02
CA ASP A 81 -2.74 5.09 -16.73
C ASP A 81 -2.51 6.27 -15.77
N LEU A 82 -2.97 6.14 -14.52
CA LEU A 82 -2.92 7.19 -13.50
C LEU A 82 -1.55 7.24 -12.79
N LEU A 83 -1.04 6.08 -12.36
CA LEU A 83 0.21 5.93 -11.61
C LEU A 83 1.38 5.57 -12.51
N CYS A 84 1.39 6.00 -13.78
CA CYS A 84 2.51 5.73 -14.67
C CYS A 84 3.82 6.32 -14.13
N ALA A 85 4.90 5.54 -14.02
CA ALA A 85 6.21 6.02 -13.61
C ALA A 85 6.87 6.80 -14.77
N LEU A 86 7.26 8.05 -14.49
CA LEU A 86 7.75 9.05 -15.44
C LEU A 86 8.92 9.80 -14.81
N GLY A 87 10.05 9.95 -15.51
CA GLY A 87 11.22 10.66 -14.97
C GLY A 87 12.32 9.72 -14.45
N GLU A 88 13.09 10.17 -13.46
CA GLU A 88 14.28 9.46 -12.96
C GLU A 88 13.96 8.19 -12.16
N GLU A 89 12.77 8.08 -11.56
CA GLU A 89 12.29 6.86 -10.89
C GLU A 89 12.10 5.69 -11.86
N CYS A 90 12.15 5.93 -13.17
CA CYS A 90 12.25 4.89 -14.19
C CYS A 90 13.47 3.97 -13.97
N PHE A 91 14.42 4.30 -13.10
CA PHE A 91 15.55 3.41 -12.78
C PHE A 91 15.41 2.69 -11.43
N ASP A 92 14.30 2.82 -10.69
CA ASP A 92 14.17 2.28 -9.33
C ASP A 92 13.01 1.27 -9.21
N CYS A 93 13.09 0.21 -10.01
CA CYS A 93 12.09 -0.87 -10.00
C CYS A 93 12.38 -1.90 -8.91
N VAL A 94 11.35 -2.28 -8.14
CA VAL A 94 11.47 -3.27 -7.05
C VAL A 94 11.39 -4.73 -7.53
N GLY A 95 11.10 -4.95 -8.82
CA GLY A 95 10.98 -6.27 -9.42
C GLY A 95 9.62 -6.93 -9.19
N ASN A 96 9.58 -8.26 -9.17
CA ASN A 96 8.35 -9.05 -9.02
C ASN A 96 8.22 -9.75 -7.66
N HIS A 97 9.08 -9.45 -6.69
CA HIS A 97 9.09 -10.16 -5.41
C HIS A 97 9.22 -9.19 -4.25
N HIS A 98 8.39 -9.36 -3.22
CA HIS A 98 8.56 -8.70 -1.93
C HIS A 98 9.54 -9.46 -1.02
N PHE A 99 9.85 -8.87 0.14
CA PHE A 99 10.83 -9.37 1.11
C PHE A 99 12.23 -9.61 0.54
N THR A 100 12.62 -8.81 -0.45
CA THR A 100 13.95 -8.82 -1.04
C THR A 100 14.54 -7.41 -1.08
N ARG A 101 15.87 -7.37 -1.18
CA ARG A 101 16.65 -6.15 -1.42
C ARG A 101 16.96 -5.95 -2.90
N TYR A 102 16.43 -6.82 -3.77
CA TYR A 102 16.60 -6.72 -5.21
C TYR A 102 16.15 -5.36 -5.74
N ARG A 103 16.89 -4.84 -6.72
CA ARG A 103 16.57 -3.62 -7.47
C ARG A 103 16.84 -3.90 -8.94
N CYS A 104 15.92 -3.43 -9.78
CA CYS A 104 16.05 -3.46 -11.22
C CYS A 104 16.20 -2.03 -11.73
N TYR A 105 17.30 -1.81 -12.45
CA TYR A 105 17.65 -0.51 -13.02
C TYR A 105 17.36 -0.43 -14.52
N ASP A 106 16.74 -1.47 -15.11
CA ASP A 106 16.35 -1.47 -16.52
C ASP A 106 15.01 -0.73 -16.70
N PRO A 107 14.99 0.44 -17.37
CA PRO A 107 13.77 1.20 -17.60
C PRO A 107 12.75 0.46 -18.49
N HIS A 108 13.19 -0.53 -19.28
CA HIS A 108 12.35 -1.32 -20.18
C HIS A 108 12.07 -2.74 -19.64
N CYS A 109 12.25 -2.95 -18.33
CA CYS A 109 12.08 -4.27 -17.72
C CYS A 109 10.66 -4.83 -17.92
N SER A 110 10.54 -6.15 -18.03
CA SER A 110 9.26 -6.85 -18.16
C SER A 110 8.57 -7.17 -16.82
N HIS A 111 8.91 -6.45 -15.75
CA HIS A 111 8.22 -6.58 -14.46
C HIS A 111 6.80 -6.01 -14.57
N THR A 112 5.84 -6.59 -13.84
CA THR A 112 4.44 -6.15 -13.94
C THR A 112 3.80 -6.04 -12.57
N LEU A 113 2.88 -5.10 -12.44
CA LEU A 113 2.15 -4.89 -11.19
C LEU A 113 1.40 -6.16 -10.75
N ALA A 114 0.80 -6.89 -11.70
CA ALA A 114 0.11 -8.14 -11.42
C ALA A 114 1.04 -9.21 -10.79
N LYS A 115 2.27 -9.36 -11.29
CA LYS A 115 3.24 -10.30 -10.69
C LYS A 115 3.69 -9.86 -9.31
N TRP A 116 3.88 -8.55 -9.11
CA TRP A 116 4.18 -7.98 -7.80
C TRP A 116 3.06 -8.24 -6.79
N GLN A 117 1.80 -7.98 -7.16
CA GLN A 117 0.60 -8.23 -6.34
C GLN A 117 0.52 -9.70 -5.91
N LEU A 118 0.62 -10.63 -6.86
CA LEU A 118 0.64 -12.06 -6.55
C LEU A 118 1.79 -12.43 -5.61
N SER A 119 2.93 -11.76 -5.74
CA SER A 119 4.05 -12.00 -4.83
C SER A 119 3.74 -11.54 -3.41
N THR A 120 3.04 -10.42 -3.23
CA THR A 120 2.75 -9.82 -1.91
C THR A 120 1.54 -10.43 -1.21
N ASP A 121 0.76 -11.27 -1.88
CA ASP A 121 -0.40 -11.97 -1.28
C ASP A 121 0.01 -12.90 -0.12
N GLY A 122 1.23 -13.44 -0.10
CA GLY A 122 1.76 -14.30 0.97
C GLY A 122 2.46 -13.56 2.11
N TRP A 123 2.03 -12.34 2.43
CA TRP A 123 2.70 -11.47 3.41
C TRP A 123 2.74 -12.08 4.83
N GLU A 124 1.78 -12.95 5.17
CA GLU A 124 1.63 -13.64 6.46
C GLU A 124 2.82 -14.58 6.77
N HIS A 125 3.61 -14.95 5.76
CA HIS A 125 4.86 -15.69 5.97
C HIS A 125 5.93 -14.86 6.67
N GLY A 126 5.90 -13.53 6.50
CA GLY A 126 6.89 -12.61 7.06
C GLY A 126 6.33 -11.70 8.14
N ILE A 127 5.02 -11.53 8.21
CA ILE A 127 4.35 -10.48 9.00
C ILE A 127 3.09 -11.04 9.65
N GLU A 128 2.72 -10.53 10.81
CA GLU A 128 1.47 -10.82 11.50
C GLU A 128 0.87 -9.53 12.05
N ILE A 129 -0.45 -9.48 12.23
CA ILE A 129 -1.12 -8.36 12.89
C ILE A 129 -1.34 -8.74 14.36
N ARG A 130 -1.09 -7.81 15.27
CA ARG A 130 -1.34 -8.00 16.71
C ARG A 130 -2.09 -6.82 17.30
N LYS A 131 -2.80 -7.05 18.40
CA LYS A 131 -3.34 -5.95 19.21
C LYS A 131 -2.19 -5.25 19.93
N THR A 132 -2.14 -3.92 19.82
CA THR A 132 -1.23 -3.08 20.61
C THR A 132 -1.92 -2.65 21.90
N ALA A 133 -1.14 -2.23 22.90
CA ALA A 133 -1.69 -1.73 24.15
C ALA A 133 -2.37 -0.35 24.01
N ASP A 134 -1.97 0.45 23.00
CA ASP A 134 -2.21 1.90 23.00
C ASP A 134 -2.55 2.52 21.62
N ARG A 135 -2.30 1.81 20.52
CA ARG A 135 -2.39 2.33 19.14
C ARG A 135 -3.32 1.50 18.25
N GLY A 136 -4.21 0.71 18.85
CA GLY A 136 -5.10 -0.18 18.11
C GLY A 136 -4.39 -1.47 17.67
N TYR A 137 -4.25 -1.68 16.37
CA TYR A 137 -3.56 -2.85 15.79
C TYR A 137 -2.18 -2.45 15.26
N GLY A 138 -1.25 -3.40 15.22
CA GLY A 138 0.10 -3.19 14.72
C GLY A 138 0.55 -4.35 13.85
N ALA A 139 1.35 -4.07 12.83
CA ALA A 139 2.04 -5.08 12.02
C ALA A 139 3.37 -5.46 12.69
N TYR A 140 3.62 -6.76 12.89
CA TYR A 140 4.81 -7.30 13.53
C TYR A 140 5.52 -8.28 12.61
N THR A 141 6.84 -8.33 12.70
CA THR A 141 7.63 -9.25 11.90
C THR A 141 7.60 -10.68 12.47
N ARG A 142 7.41 -11.67 11.61
CA ARG A 142 7.56 -13.11 11.94
C ARG A 142 8.98 -13.62 11.70
N ARG A 143 9.80 -12.85 10.98
CA ARG A 143 11.23 -13.09 10.72
C ARG A 143 12.00 -11.77 10.67
N ALA A 144 13.31 -11.83 10.82
CA ALA A 144 14.13 -10.62 10.70
C ALA A 144 14.18 -10.12 9.24
N PHE A 145 14.29 -8.80 9.07
CA PHE A 145 14.48 -8.16 7.76
C PHE A 145 15.70 -7.24 7.80
N LYS A 146 16.43 -7.19 6.69
CA LYS A 146 17.62 -6.35 6.55
C LYS A 146 17.29 -4.99 5.95
N ALA A 147 18.08 -3.97 6.29
CA ALA A 147 18.02 -2.67 5.62
C ALA A 147 18.04 -2.81 4.08
N GLY A 148 17.23 -2.00 3.39
CA GLY A 148 16.98 -2.05 1.95
C GLY A 148 15.91 -3.05 1.50
N THR A 149 15.34 -3.86 2.40
CA THR A 149 14.28 -4.81 2.03
C THR A 149 12.99 -4.06 1.70
N ILE A 150 12.31 -4.41 0.61
CA ILE A 150 10.93 -3.95 0.34
C ILE A 150 9.96 -4.95 0.95
N LEU A 151 9.14 -4.52 1.90
CA LEU A 151 8.21 -5.40 2.61
C LEU A 151 6.88 -5.59 1.87
N GLY A 152 6.49 -4.58 1.09
CA GLY A 152 5.21 -4.52 0.40
C GLY A 152 4.97 -3.10 -0.09
N TRP A 153 3.70 -2.76 -0.26
CA TRP A 153 3.24 -1.47 -0.77
C TRP A 153 1.98 -1.01 -0.03
N TYR A 154 1.81 0.29 0.10
CA TYR A 154 0.58 0.87 0.62
C TYR A 154 -0.45 0.95 -0.50
N CYS A 155 -1.55 0.18 -0.37
CA CYS A 155 -2.60 0.11 -1.37
C CYS A 155 -4.00 0.28 -0.77
N GLY A 156 -4.92 0.69 -1.64
CA GLY A 156 -6.29 1.07 -1.30
C GLY A 156 -6.98 1.77 -2.48
N GLU A 157 -8.04 2.50 -2.20
CA GLU A 157 -8.75 3.30 -3.21
C GLU A 157 -7.99 4.60 -3.50
N ILE A 158 -7.71 4.86 -4.77
CA ILE A 158 -7.13 6.12 -5.23
C ILE A 158 -8.25 7.15 -5.39
N LYS A 159 -8.10 8.26 -4.68
CA LYS A 159 -8.99 9.41 -4.63
C LYS A 159 -8.24 10.68 -5.03
N HIS A 160 -9.00 11.72 -5.35
CA HIS A 160 -8.48 13.06 -5.56
C HIS A 160 -7.85 13.65 -4.30
N LEU A 161 -6.80 14.46 -4.47
CA LEU A 161 -6.09 15.13 -3.36
C LEU A 161 -7.02 15.95 -2.47
N TYR A 162 -8.05 16.57 -3.05
CA TYR A 162 -9.02 17.42 -2.35
C TYR A 162 -10.25 16.66 -1.84
N SER A 163 -10.17 15.34 -1.70
CA SER A 163 -11.25 14.57 -1.07
C SER A 163 -11.50 15.09 0.35
N THR A 164 -12.77 15.32 0.68
CA THR A 164 -13.21 15.81 2.00
C THR A 164 -13.40 14.68 3.01
N ASP A 165 -13.03 13.46 2.66
CA ASP A 165 -13.21 12.29 3.50
C ASP A 165 -12.27 12.41 4.72
N PRO A 166 -12.79 12.29 5.96
CA PRO A 166 -11.96 12.33 7.15
C PRO A 166 -11.05 11.10 7.17
N ALA A 167 -9.74 11.26 7.37
CA ALA A 167 -8.88 10.09 7.28
C ALA A 167 -7.60 10.10 8.08
N ASP A 168 -7.44 8.97 8.76
CA ASP A 168 -6.20 8.54 9.39
C ASP A 168 -5.42 7.54 8.51
N TYR A 169 -5.97 7.12 7.37
CA TYR A 169 -5.42 6.08 6.48
C TYR A 169 -5.07 6.59 5.07
N PHE A 170 -4.75 7.87 4.94
CA PHE A 170 -4.42 8.49 3.67
C PHE A 170 -2.92 8.55 3.41
N MET A 171 -2.59 8.37 2.14
CA MET A 171 -1.24 8.49 1.64
C MET A 171 -1.22 9.22 0.32
N GLN A 172 -0.47 10.32 0.25
CA GLN A 172 -0.30 11.05 -0.98
C GLN A 172 0.71 10.34 -1.90
N ILE A 173 0.39 10.24 -3.18
CA ILE A 173 1.30 9.84 -4.25
C ILE A 173 1.28 10.94 -5.30
N GLU A 174 2.45 11.47 -5.62
CA GLU A 174 2.63 12.43 -6.72
C GLU A 174 2.49 11.72 -8.09
N LEU A 175 1.86 12.40 -9.03
CA LEU A 175 1.71 11.98 -10.41
C LEU A 175 2.56 12.85 -11.35
N GLY A 176 2.73 12.40 -12.59
CA GLY A 176 3.53 13.12 -13.57
C GLY A 176 5.02 12.97 -13.30
N ALA A 177 5.88 13.68 -14.01
CA ALA A 177 7.31 13.68 -13.71
C ALA A 177 7.57 14.29 -12.32
N ILE A 178 8.26 13.57 -11.44
CA ILE A 178 8.74 14.12 -10.17
C ILE A 178 9.94 15.00 -10.50
N LEU A 179 9.77 16.31 -10.40
CA LEU A 179 10.83 17.28 -10.69
C LEU A 179 11.71 17.50 -9.45
N PRO A 180 13.01 17.81 -9.63
CA PRO A 180 13.85 18.35 -8.56
C PRO A 180 13.17 19.54 -7.86
N ALA A 181 13.40 19.71 -6.56
CA ALA A 181 12.69 20.69 -5.74
C ALA A 181 12.87 22.15 -6.21
N ASP A 182 13.97 22.45 -6.89
CA ASP A 182 14.29 23.74 -7.51
C ASP A 182 13.65 23.95 -8.89
N GLU A 183 13.18 22.87 -9.52
CA GLU A 183 12.44 22.88 -10.79
C GLU A 183 10.93 22.64 -10.61
N ALA A 184 10.50 22.29 -9.40
CA ALA A 184 9.10 22.10 -9.05
C ALA A 184 8.33 23.43 -9.20
N HIS A 185 7.47 23.53 -10.21
CA HIS A 185 6.61 24.68 -10.37
C HIS A 185 5.38 24.57 -9.46
N PRO A 186 5.10 25.59 -8.61
CA PRO A 186 3.90 25.61 -7.78
C PRO A 186 2.64 25.52 -8.67
N GLY A 187 1.81 24.50 -8.46
CA GLY A 187 0.57 24.29 -9.21
C GLY A 187 0.63 23.29 -10.37
N LEU A 188 1.76 22.61 -10.60
CA LEU A 188 1.86 21.44 -11.50
C LEU A 188 1.62 20.09 -10.79
N GLU A 189 1.36 20.13 -9.48
CA GLU A 189 1.25 18.95 -8.62
C GLU A 189 -0.12 18.28 -8.78
N HIS A 190 -0.22 17.38 -9.76
CA HIS A 190 -1.27 16.37 -9.71
C HIS A 190 -0.80 15.30 -8.72
N ALA A 191 -1.34 15.33 -7.51
CA ALA A 191 -1.20 14.21 -6.58
C ALA A 191 -2.54 13.53 -6.37
N VAL A 192 -2.48 12.28 -5.95
CA VAL A 192 -3.66 11.51 -5.55
C VAL A 192 -3.47 11.00 -4.13
N ILE A 193 -4.58 10.66 -3.49
CA ILE A 193 -4.59 10.03 -2.19
C ILE A 193 -4.89 8.55 -2.38
N VAL A 194 -4.10 7.68 -1.78
CA VAL A 194 -4.46 6.28 -1.54
C VAL A 194 -5.12 6.19 -0.18
N ASP A 195 -6.39 5.83 -0.19
CA ASP A 195 -7.23 5.60 0.99
C ASP A 195 -7.33 4.10 1.29
N ALA A 196 -6.83 3.70 2.46
CA ALA A 196 -6.90 2.32 2.95
C ALA A 196 -7.89 2.12 4.10
N ALA A 197 -8.83 3.05 4.32
CA ALA A 197 -9.79 3.00 5.42
C ALA A 197 -10.67 1.75 5.32
N ASP A 198 -11.40 1.59 4.22
CA ASP A 198 -12.33 0.47 4.01
C ASP A 198 -11.67 -0.72 3.33
N ARG A 199 -10.77 -0.46 2.38
CA ARG A 199 -10.15 -1.48 1.51
C ARG A 199 -8.66 -1.21 1.38
N GLY A 200 -7.83 -2.19 1.71
CA GLY A 200 -6.39 -2.08 1.58
C GLY A 200 -5.70 -3.38 1.93
N ASN A 201 -4.39 -3.37 2.17
CA ASN A 201 -3.65 -4.56 2.63
C ASN A 201 -3.12 -4.38 4.07
N TRP A 202 -2.28 -5.31 4.53
CA TRP A 202 -1.73 -5.31 5.88
C TRP A 202 -0.97 -4.03 6.24
N THR A 203 -0.48 -3.24 5.27
CA THR A 203 0.33 -2.05 5.56
C THR A 203 -0.47 -0.95 6.23
N ARG A 204 -1.81 -0.98 6.14
CA ARG A 204 -2.69 -0.07 6.88
C ARG A 204 -2.53 -0.18 8.41
N PHE A 205 -1.95 -1.27 8.90
CA PHE A 205 -1.68 -1.52 10.32
C PHE A 205 -0.26 -1.15 10.75
N ILE A 206 0.54 -0.52 9.87
CA ILE A 206 1.88 -0.02 10.25
C ILE A 206 1.70 1.25 11.08
N ASN A 207 2.02 1.15 12.36
CA ASN A 207 1.95 2.29 13.28
C ASN A 207 3.10 3.27 13.08
N HIS A 208 2.89 4.47 13.63
CA HIS A 208 3.93 5.48 13.72
C HIS A 208 5.03 5.12 14.72
N SER A 209 6.27 5.47 14.38
CA SER A 209 7.34 5.74 15.34
C SER A 209 8.25 6.90 14.92
N CYS A 210 8.64 7.75 15.87
CA CYS A 210 9.66 8.78 15.66
C CYS A 210 11.07 8.18 15.46
N SER A 211 11.24 6.89 15.78
CA SER A 211 12.44 6.09 15.51
C SER A 211 12.04 4.85 14.72
N SER A 212 11.42 5.06 13.56
CA SER A 212 10.85 4.01 12.71
C SER A 212 11.89 3.01 12.18
N TYR A 213 11.41 1.83 11.79
CA TYR A 213 12.23 0.82 11.09
C TYR A 213 12.13 0.95 9.56
N THR A 214 11.02 1.53 9.09
CA THR A 214 10.72 1.66 7.68
C THR A 214 10.44 3.11 7.31
N GLN A 215 10.38 3.34 6.00
CA GLN A 215 9.96 4.58 5.37
C GLN A 215 9.07 4.23 4.17
N TYR A 216 8.17 5.15 3.83
CA TYR A 216 7.47 5.13 2.56
C TYR A 216 8.39 5.69 1.47
N ARG A 217 8.49 5.00 0.33
CA ARG A 217 9.20 5.49 -0.86
C ARG A 217 8.35 5.26 -2.08
N VAL A 218 8.22 6.31 -2.90
CA VAL A 218 7.76 6.14 -4.27
C VAL A 218 8.82 5.34 -5.01
N LYS A 219 8.40 4.18 -5.53
CA LYS A 219 9.20 3.26 -6.36
C LYS A 219 8.34 2.87 -7.56
N ARG A 220 8.86 2.02 -8.45
CA ARG A 220 8.03 1.42 -9.50
C ARG A 220 8.05 -0.10 -9.52
N VAL A 221 7.03 -0.68 -10.15
CA VAL A 221 6.98 -2.06 -10.63
C VAL A 221 6.64 -2.02 -12.11
N GLY A 222 7.57 -2.42 -12.97
CA GLY A 222 7.41 -2.15 -14.39
C GLY A 222 7.21 -0.65 -14.59
N ASN A 223 6.15 -0.25 -15.28
CA ASN A 223 5.89 1.17 -15.56
C ASN A 223 4.93 1.83 -14.55
N VAL A 224 4.67 1.21 -13.39
CA VAL A 224 3.68 1.71 -12.42
C VAL A 224 4.35 2.14 -11.13
N ARG A 225 4.09 3.37 -10.68
CA ARG A 225 4.45 3.86 -9.36
C ARG A 225 3.71 3.11 -8.28
N ILE A 226 4.42 2.83 -7.20
CA ILE A 226 3.89 2.27 -5.98
C ILE A 226 4.43 3.07 -4.80
N MET A 227 3.66 3.18 -3.73
CA MET A 227 4.24 3.56 -2.45
C MET A 227 4.76 2.32 -1.73
N ALA A 228 6.06 2.09 -1.83
CA ALA A 228 6.73 0.93 -1.24
C ALA A 228 7.05 1.15 0.25
N ILE A 229 7.03 0.05 1.02
CA ILE A 229 7.50 0.02 2.40
C ILE A 229 8.95 -0.46 2.42
N GLU A 230 9.91 0.47 2.55
CA GLU A 230 11.33 0.14 2.57
C GLU A 230 11.88 0.11 3.98
N VAL A 231 12.62 -0.95 4.32
CA VAL A 231 13.35 -1.07 5.58
C VAL A 231 14.58 -0.16 5.56
N VAL A 232 14.69 0.77 6.51
CA VAL A 232 15.83 1.71 6.61
C VAL A 232 16.90 1.24 7.58
N ARG A 233 16.55 0.35 8.51
CA ARG A 233 17.47 -0.29 9.46
C ARG A 233 16.96 -1.68 9.77
N ASP A 234 17.87 -2.60 10.08
CA ASP A 234 17.53 -4.00 10.36
C ASP A 234 16.38 -4.13 11.38
N ILE A 235 15.40 -4.97 11.04
CA ILE A 235 14.24 -5.25 11.88
C ILE A 235 14.40 -6.65 12.48
N PRO A 236 14.53 -6.79 13.81
CA PRO A 236 14.55 -8.09 14.47
C PRO A 236 13.20 -8.81 14.32
N LYS A 237 13.22 -10.15 14.33
CA LYS A 237 12.00 -10.95 14.43
C LYS A 237 11.19 -10.55 15.67
N GLY A 238 9.88 -10.43 15.51
CA GLY A 238 8.94 -10.10 16.57
C GLY A 238 8.81 -8.60 16.86
N ALA A 239 9.59 -7.74 16.19
CA ALA A 239 9.48 -6.30 16.33
C ALA A 239 8.27 -5.75 15.57
N GLU A 240 7.68 -4.68 16.09
CA GLU A 240 6.65 -3.89 15.41
C GLU A 240 7.26 -3.15 14.22
N ILE A 241 6.67 -3.35 13.04
CA ILE A 241 6.99 -2.59 11.84
C ILE A 241 6.38 -1.21 12.04
N THR A 242 7.22 -0.18 12.00
CA THR A 242 6.80 1.20 12.21
C THR A 242 7.40 2.11 11.16
N VAL A 243 6.67 3.17 10.85
CA VAL A 243 7.03 4.20 9.86
C VAL A 243 6.91 5.59 10.49
N ASN A 244 7.59 6.60 9.94
CA ASN A 244 7.35 7.98 10.35
C ASN A 244 6.17 8.54 9.51
N TYR A 245 5.13 9.06 10.16
CA TYR A 245 3.93 9.61 9.46
C TYR A 245 4.15 11.04 8.96
N GLY A 246 5.31 11.62 9.23
CA GLY A 246 5.63 12.98 8.84
C GLY A 246 5.16 14.03 9.85
N PRO A 247 5.69 15.26 9.71
CA PRO A 247 5.42 16.37 10.63
C PRO A 247 3.99 16.91 10.55
N GLU A 248 3.29 16.75 9.43
CA GLU A 248 1.91 17.24 9.23
C GLU A 248 0.92 16.46 10.10
N TYR A 249 1.09 15.13 10.16
CA TYR A 249 0.22 14.23 10.93
C TYR A 249 0.27 14.52 12.44
N TYR A 250 1.47 14.83 12.95
CA TYR A 250 1.69 15.32 14.30
C TYR A 250 2.11 16.79 14.25
N SER A 251 1.35 17.63 13.55
CA SER A 251 1.54 19.08 13.53
C SER A 251 0.93 19.73 14.77
N ALA A 252 1.37 20.93 15.15
CA ALA A 252 0.82 21.63 16.32
C ALA A 252 -0.71 21.82 16.26
N LYS A 253 -1.29 21.79 15.04
CA LYS A 253 -2.72 21.88 14.78
C LYS A 253 -3.46 20.54 14.96
N SER A 254 -2.78 19.40 14.80
CA SER A 254 -3.35 18.10 15.12
C SER A 254 -3.28 17.91 16.64
N GLU A 255 -4.42 17.83 17.32
CA GLU A 255 -4.50 17.54 18.77
C GLU A 255 -3.99 16.12 19.12
N LYS A 256 -3.54 15.35 18.12
CA LYS A 256 -2.98 14.00 18.21
C LYS A 256 -1.73 13.96 19.09
N VAL A 257 -1.67 12.95 19.97
CA VAL A 257 -0.52 12.64 20.83
C VAL A 257 0.20 11.40 20.29
N CYS A 258 1.50 11.50 20.11
CA CYS A 258 2.35 10.40 19.67
C CYS A 258 2.65 9.46 20.84
N MET A 259 2.24 8.20 20.71
CA MET A 259 2.42 7.13 21.70
C MET A 259 3.56 6.16 21.35
N CYS A 260 4.48 6.54 20.46
CA CYS A 260 5.50 5.60 19.96
C CYS A 260 6.58 5.17 20.97
N GLY A 261 6.66 5.80 22.15
CA GLY A 261 7.64 5.50 23.19
C GLY A 261 9.11 5.83 22.87
N ALA A 262 9.43 6.32 21.66
CA ALA A 262 10.81 6.62 21.28
C ALA A 262 11.38 7.80 22.08
N GLY A 263 12.68 7.75 22.41
CA GLY A 263 13.36 8.83 23.15
C GLY A 263 13.33 10.19 22.43
N ASN A 264 13.26 10.18 21.10
CA ASN A 264 13.14 11.36 20.25
C ASN A 264 11.68 11.74 19.92
N CYS A 265 10.68 11.19 20.61
CA CYS A 265 9.26 11.37 20.30
C CYS A 265 8.84 12.84 20.13
N VAL A 266 8.11 13.14 19.06
CA VAL A 266 7.61 14.48 18.72
C VAL A 266 6.75 15.09 19.83
N SER A 267 5.92 14.28 20.49
CA SER A 267 5.08 14.76 21.61
C SER A 267 5.88 15.03 22.88
N ASN A 268 7.02 14.38 23.10
CA ASN A 268 7.92 14.71 24.20
C ASN A 268 8.59 16.08 23.97
N ARG A 269 8.95 16.40 22.73
CA ARG A 269 9.53 17.71 22.37
C ARG A 269 8.52 18.86 22.60
N ARG A 270 7.24 18.65 22.27
CA ARG A 270 6.19 19.65 22.56
C ARG A 270 6.03 19.97 24.04
N ARG A 271 6.15 18.96 24.92
CA ARG A 271 6.06 19.17 26.38
C ARG A 271 7.23 20.00 26.91
N LYS A 272 8.43 19.83 26.34
CA LYS A 272 9.62 20.59 26.74
C LYS A 272 9.60 22.05 26.28
N ASN A 273 8.99 22.36 25.14
CA ASN A 273 8.90 23.74 24.61
C ASN A 273 7.74 24.57 25.18
N ARG A 274 7.01 24.04 26.17
CA ARG A 274 5.91 24.75 26.88
C ARG A 274 6.32 25.27 28.26
N TYR A 275 7.56 25.02 28.66
CA TYR A 275 8.22 25.54 29.86
C TYR A 275 9.47 26.31 29.43
#